data_AF-A0A2G2YNQ7-F1
#
_entry.id   AF-A0A2G2YNQ7-F1
#
_cell.length_a   1.000
_cell.length_b   1.000
_cell.length_c   1.000
_cell.angle_alpha   90.00
_cell.angle_beta   90.00
_cell.angle_gamma   90.00
#
_symmetry.space_group_name_H-M   'P 1'
#
loop_
_entity.id
_entity.type
_entity.pdbx_description
1 polymer ?
#
loop_
_entity_poly.entity_id
_entity_poly.type
_entity_poly.pdbx_seq_one_letter_code
_entity_poly.pdbx_strand_id
1 'polypeptide(L)' 'MATKYIVGSVLASFAVAYAFDVVIADKKVFGGNTPHTVANNEWWKETDKKFQAWPRTAGPPVVMNPISRQNYIVKS' A
#
# COMPACT_ATOMS: atom_id res chain seq x y z
N MET A 1 -19.97 -28.05 -24.33
CA MET A 1 -21.04 -27.05 -24.57
C MET A 1 -21.04 -25.92 -23.54
N ALA A 2 -20.91 -26.18 -22.23
CA ALA A 2 -20.97 -25.14 -21.18
C ALA A 2 -19.68 -24.31 -21.01
N THR A 3 -18.50 -24.86 -21.30
CA THR A 3 -17.19 -24.23 -21.01
C THR A 3 -17.05 -22.81 -21.57
N LYS A 4 -17.49 -22.56 -22.81
CA LYS A 4 -17.43 -21.22 -23.41
C LYS A 4 -18.28 -20.18 -22.67
N TYR A 5 -19.43 -20.61 -22.13
CA TYR A 5 -20.31 -19.74 -21.34
C TYR A 5 -19.74 -19.51 -19.95
N ILE A 6 -19.17 -20.55 -19.34
CA ILE A 6 -18.53 -20.46 -18.02
C ILE A 6 -17.36 -19.48 -18.09
N VAL A 7 -16.42 -19.67 -19.02
CA VAL A 7 -15.25 -18.80 -19.17
C VAL A 7 -15.69 -17.36 -19.48
N GLY A 8 -16.65 -17.17 -20.39
CA GLY A 8 -17.19 -15.84 -20.69
C GLY A 8 -17.83 -15.18 -19.47
N SER A 9 -18.65 -15.91 -18.71
CA SER A 9 -19.31 -15.39 -17.50
C SER A 9 -18.32 -15.03 -16.38
N VAL A 10 -17.25 -15.80 -16.23
CA VAL A 10 -16.21 -15.53 -15.22
C VAL A 10 -15.42 -14.28 -15.59
N LEU A 11 -15.02 -14.12 -16.86
CA LEU A 11 -14.35 -12.90 -17.30
C LEU A 11 -15.26 -11.67 -17.15
N ALA A 12 -16.54 -11.80 -17.47
CA ALA A 12 -17.52 -10.74 -17.29
C ALA A 12 -17.70 -10.38 -15.81
N SER A 13 -17.71 -11.35 -14.90
CA SER A 13 -17.86 -11.06 -13.46
C SER A 13 -16.67 -10.29 -12.90
N PHE A 14 -15.44 -10.60 -13.32
CA PHE A 14 -14.26 -9.81 -12.95
C PHE A 14 -14.36 -8.36 -13.45
N ALA A 15 -14.79 -8.15 -14.69
CA ALA A 15 -14.95 -6.82 -15.24
C ALA A 15 -16.01 -6.00 -14.49
N VAL A 16 -17.15 -6.62 -14.19
CA VAL A 16 -18.22 -6.00 -13.40
C VAL A 16 -17.72 -5.67 -11.99
N ALA A 17 -17.07 -6.62 -11.31
CA ALA A 17 -16.53 -6.41 -9.97
C ALA A 17 -15.51 -5.26 -9.93
N TYR A 18 -14.59 -5.21 -10.89
CA TYR A 18 -13.62 -4.12 -11.00
C TYR A 18 -14.28 -2.75 -11.20
N ALA A 19 -15.29 -2.68 -12.08
CA ALA A 19 -16.02 -1.43 -12.31
C ALA A 19 -16.74 -0.94 -11.03
N PHE A 20 -17.38 -1.85 -10.29
CA PHE A 20 -18.00 -1.51 -9.02
C PHE A 20 -16.98 -1.09 -7.97
N ASP A 21 -15.83 -1.76 -7.89
CA ASP A 21 -14.75 -1.41 -6.96
C ASP A 21 -14.24 0.02 -7.22
N VAL A 22 -13.96 0.39 -8.47
CA VAL A 22 -13.53 1.76 -8.82
C VAL A 22 -14.59 2.80 -8.47
N VAL A 23 -15.87 2.55 -8.77
CA VAL A 23 -16.95 3.50 -8.49
C VAL A 23 -17.17 3.68 -6.98
N ILE A 24 -17.07 2.59 -6.22
CA ILE A 24 -17.36 2.60 -4.79
C ILE A 24 -16.14 3.04 -3.98
N ALA A 25 -14.97 2.44 -4.18
CA ALA A 25 -13.79 2.65 -3.36
C ALA A 25 -12.96 3.87 -3.81
N ASP A 26 -12.68 3.99 -5.11
CA ASP A 26 -11.82 5.07 -5.61
C ASP A 26 -12.60 6.38 -5.74
N LYS A 27 -13.77 6.32 -6.40
CA LYS A 27 -14.64 7.48 -6.62
C LYS A 27 -15.52 7.82 -5.42
N LYS A 28 -15.65 6.90 -4.45
CA LYS A 28 -16.34 7.14 -3.18
C LYS A 28 -17.75 7.68 -3.37
N VAL A 29 -18.54 7.01 -4.21
CA VAL A 29 -19.93 7.43 -4.50
C VAL A 29 -20.81 7.50 -3.25
N PHE A 30 -20.46 6.74 -2.21
CA PHE A 30 -21.14 6.75 -0.90
C PHE A 30 -20.48 7.69 0.12
N GLY A 31 -19.53 8.53 -0.30
CA GLY A 31 -18.75 9.42 0.56
C GLY A 31 -17.53 8.76 1.21
N GLY A 32 -16.76 9.57 1.93
CA GLY A 32 -15.49 9.19 2.57
C GLY A 32 -14.29 9.91 1.95
N ASN A 33 -13.16 9.89 2.66
CA ASN A 33 -11.91 10.52 2.22
C ASN A 33 -10.77 9.51 2.28
N THR A 34 -9.81 9.63 1.35
CA THR A 34 -8.56 8.86 1.42
C THR A 34 -7.66 9.50 2.50
N PRO A 35 -7.06 8.71 3.41
CA PRO A 35 -6.13 9.25 4.40
C PRO A 35 -4.91 9.90 3.72
N HIS A 36 -4.49 11.04 4.24
CA HIS A 36 -3.38 11.82 3.67
C HIS A 36 -2.07 11.01 3.59
N THR A 37 -1.86 10.10 4.54
CA THR A 37 -0.68 9.21 4.61
C THR A 37 -0.57 8.24 3.43
N VAL A 38 -1.68 7.99 2.72
CA VAL A 38 -1.71 7.14 1.53
C VAL A 38 -1.91 7.98 0.26
N ALA A 39 -2.67 9.07 0.35
CA ALA A 39 -2.90 9.98 -0.77
C ALA A 39 -1.66 10.79 -1.19
N ASN A 40 -0.74 11.05 -0.25
CA ASN A 40 0.49 11.79 -0.51
C ASN A 40 1.71 10.87 -0.59
N ASN A 41 2.41 10.92 -1.72
CA ASN A 41 3.67 10.19 -1.95
C ASN A 41 4.83 10.67 -1.05
N GLU A 42 4.77 11.90 -0.54
CA GLU A 42 5.77 12.44 0.39
C GLU A 42 5.79 11.67 1.70
N TRP A 43 4.64 11.25 2.21
CA TRP A 43 4.55 10.50 3.46
C TRP A 43 5.32 9.18 3.37
N TRP A 44 5.25 8.49 2.22
CA TRP A 44 6.02 7.28 1.98
C TRP A 44 7.53 7.54 1.96
N LYS A 45 7.97 8.64 1.34
CA LYS A 45 9.39 9.04 1.31
C LYS A 45 9.91 9.41 2.70
N GLU A 46 9.13 10.15 3.48
CA GLU A 46 9.48 10.51 4.84
C GLU A 46 9.52 9.30 5.76
N THR A 47 8.54 8.39 5.63
CA THR A 47 8.52 7.14 6.38
C THR A 47 9.75 6.29 6.05
N ASP A 48 10.13 6.20 4.78
CA ASP A 48 11.33 5.46 4.38
C ASP A 48 12.62 6.08 4.94
N LYS A 49 12.72 7.41 4.92
CA LYS A 49 13.81 8.15 5.57
C LYS A 49 13.85 7.89 7.09
N LYS A 50 12.69 7.87 7.75
CA LYS A 50 12.60 7.58 9.19
C LYS A 50 12.99 6.14 9.52
N PHE A 51 12.78 5.17 8.63
CA PHE A 51 13.29 3.82 8.85
C PHE A 51 14.81 3.72 8.89
N GLN A 52 15.53 4.69 8.34
CA GLN A 52 16.99 4.76 8.47
C GLN A 52 17.44 5.35 9.82
N ALA A 53 16.61 6.17 10.46
CA ALA A 53 16.93 6.83 11.72
C ALA A 53 15.64 7.07 12.53
N TRP A 54 15.13 6.00 13.12
CA TRP A 54 13.87 6.04 13.85
C TRP A 54 14.07 6.72 15.22
N PRO A 55 13.28 7.75 15.55
CA PRO A 55 13.44 8.48 16.80
C PRO A 55 13.12 7.59 18.00
N ARG A 56 13.90 7.74 19.07
CA ARG A 56 13.70 7.07 20.36
C ARG A 56 13.64 8.12 21.46
N THR A 57 12.83 7.88 22.48
CA THR A 57 12.62 8.84 23.58
C THR A 57 13.85 9.00 24.48
N ALA A 58 14.59 7.93 24.74
CA ALA A 58 15.77 7.94 25.61
C ALA A 58 16.95 7.21 24.95
N GLY A 59 17.48 7.78 23.86
CA GLY A 59 18.66 7.27 23.17
C GLY A 59 18.82 7.83 21.76
N PRO A 60 19.96 7.55 21.09
CA PRO A 60 20.16 7.94 19.70
C PRO A 60 19.15 7.22 18.78
N PRO A 61 18.83 7.80 17.61
CA PRO A 61 17.97 7.16 16.62
C PRO A 61 18.50 5.78 16.19
N VAL A 62 17.60 4.87 15.86
CA VAL A 62 17.94 3.48 15.50
C VAL A 62 17.37 3.12 14.14
N VAL A 63 18.09 2.32 13.38
CA VAL A 63 17.64 1.75 12.10
C VAL A 63 16.50 0.76 12.32
N MET A 64 15.46 0.84 11.51
CA MET A 64 14.33 -0.08 11.56
C MET A 64 14.51 -1.21 10.55
N ASN A 65 14.13 -2.43 10.94
CA ASN A 65 14.18 -3.64 10.12
C ASN A 65 15.56 -3.95 9.50
N PRO A 66 16.65 -3.99 10.29
CA PRO A 66 18.02 -4.05 9.80
C PRO A 66 18.34 -5.27 8.91
N ILE A 67 17.73 -6.42 9.19
CA ILE A 67 18.05 -7.66 8.44
C ILE A 67 17.35 -7.67 7.08
N SER A 68 16.05 -7.37 7.04
CA SER A 68 15.28 -7.40 5.79
C SER A 68 15.60 -6.21 4.88
N ARG A 69 15.94 -5.05 5.45
CA ARG A 69 16.32 -3.85 4.69
C ARG A 69 17.83 -3.71 4.48
N GLN A 70 18.63 -4.56 5.11
CA GLN A 70 20.10 -4.55 5.04
C GLN A 70 20.71 -3.16 5.31
N ASN A 71 20.10 -2.38 6.21
CA ASN A 71 20.45 -0.99 6.50
C ASN A 71 21.13 -0.81 7.87
N TYR A 72 21.82 -1.83 8.34
CA TYR A 72 22.54 -1.78 9.61
C TYR A 72 23.88 -1.04 9.48
N ILE A 73 24.29 -0.40 10.58
CA ILE A 73 25.56 0.34 10.65
C ILE A 73 26.69 -0.68 10.85
N VAL A 74 27.62 -0.76 9.90
CA VAL A 74 28.84 -1.57 10.03
C VAL A 74 29.87 -0.76 10.81
N LYS A 75 30.39 -1.32 11.91
CA LYS A 75 31.53 -0.73 12.62
C LYS A 75 32.76 -0.83 11.72
N SER A 76 33.42 0.31 11.48
CA SER A 76 34.75 0.36 10.87
C SER A 76 35.82 -0.17 11.83
#